data_AF-A0A925JA36-F1
#
_entry.id   AF-A0A925JA36-F1
#
_cell.length_a   1.000
_cell.length_b   1.000
_cell.length_c   1.000
_cell.angle_alpha   90.00
_cell.angle_beta   90.00
_cell.angle_gamma   90.00
#
_symmetry.space_group_name_H-M   'P 1'
#
loop_
_entity.id
_entity.type
_entity.pdbx_description
1 polymer ?
#
loop_
_entity_poly.entity_id
_entity_poly.type
_entity_poly.pdbx_seq_one_letter_code
_entity_poly.pdbx_strand_id
1 'polypeptide(L)'
;MSDKQKGQVYIAGLGLISSIGNDVESCIRSLRQEKDGIAPLTSLDSIYKNQLPVAAVNLSNEQLSSITGQPASTSRTAMLAIVAAREAWKDAGIRERNALKTGLISSNSVGGMDKTENFYKSFLQNEKKGRLREVVNHECGTVTEMVADDLGIHDYVSTISTACSSGANSIFFAARLIKHGFLDVAIAGGVDALTRFTLNGFNTLQILDRDKCTPMDEH
;
A
#
# COMPACT_ATOMS: atom_id res chain seq x y z
N MET A 1 15.71 -33.81 -6.13
CA MET A 1 15.39 -33.05 -4.91
C MET A 1 14.60 -33.97 -3.98
N SER A 2 14.94 -34.07 -2.69
CA SER A 2 14.21 -34.93 -1.75
C SER A 2 12.82 -34.35 -1.47
N ASP A 3 11.86 -35.18 -1.03
CA ASP A 3 10.50 -34.73 -0.69
C ASP A 3 10.45 -33.60 0.36
N LYS A 4 11.52 -33.39 1.14
CA LYS A 4 11.63 -32.25 2.07
C LYS A 4 11.86 -30.89 1.39
N GLN A 5 12.36 -30.87 0.15
CA GLN A 5 12.55 -29.63 -0.64
C GLN A 5 11.32 -29.25 -1.47
N LYS A 6 10.37 -30.18 -1.68
CA LYS A 6 9.09 -29.87 -2.32
C LYS A 6 8.19 -29.11 -1.33
N GLY A 7 8.03 -27.80 -1.55
CA GLY A 7 7.08 -26.96 -0.80
C GLY A 7 7.69 -26.02 0.24
N GLN A 8 9.01 -25.78 0.19
CA GLN A 8 9.61 -24.67 0.94
C GLN A 8 9.38 -23.35 0.19
N VAL A 9 8.99 -22.32 0.94
CA VAL A 9 8.76 -20.97 0.43
C VAL A 9 9.79 -20.06 1.07
N TYR A 10 10.43 -19.22 0.26
CA TYR A 10 11.49 -18.31 0.67
C TYR A 10 11.11 -16.87 0.34
N ILE A 11 11.63 -15.92 1.11
CA ILE A 11 11.57 -14.50 0.78
C ILE A 11 12.81 -14.20 -0.08
N ALA A 12 12.59 -13.84 -1.34
CA ALA A 12 13.67 -13.56 -2.29
C ALA A 12 14.05 -12.07 -2.36
N GLY A 13 13.12 -11.17 -2.02
CA GLY A 13 13.35 -9.74 -2.02
C GLY A 13 12.31 -8.99 -1.20
N LEU A 14 12.62 -7.74 -0.86
CA LEU A 14 11.80 -6.86 -0.03
C LEU A 14 11.60 -5.51 -0.70
N GLY A 15 10.46 -4.89 -0.44
CA GLY A 15 10.16 -3.53 -0.86
C GLY A 15 9.26 -2.85 0.14
N LEU A 16 9.55 -1.60 0.48
CA LEU A 16 8.88 -0.89 1.56
C LEU A 16 8.94 0.61 1.36
N ILE A 17 7.78 1.25 1.43
CA ILE A 17 7.64 2.70 1.56
C ILE A 17 6.74 2.99 2.77
N SER A 18 7.20 3.85 3.67
CA SER A 18 6.51 4.15 4.93
C SER A 18 6.76 5.60 5.37
N SER A 19 6.24 5.97 6.54
CA SER A 19 6.50 7.29 7.13
C SER A 19 7.94 7.51 7.57
N ILE A 20 8.72 6.44 7.75
CA ILE A 20 10.10 6.49 8.24
C ILE A 20 11.15 6.24 7.16
N GLY A 21 10.74 6.04 5.91
CA GLY A 21 11.64 5.78 4.80
C GLY A 21 10.91 5.50 3.49
N ASN A 22 11.61 5.71 2.37
CA ASN A 22 11.05 5.56 1.02
C ASN A 22 11.53 4.28 0.30
N ASP A 23 12.32 3.49 1.01
CA ASP A 23 12.89 2.20 0.59
C ASP A 23 13.18 1.35 1.84
N VAL A 24 13.49 0.08 1.66
CA VAL A 24 13.81 -0.88 2.74
C VAL A 24 15.01 -0.39 3.56
N GLU A 25 16.05 0.12 2.89
CA GLU A 25 17.28 0.53 3.55
C GLU A 25 17.06 1.71 4.51
N SER A 26 16.37 2.76 4.03
CA SER A 26 16.04 3.95 4.83
C SER A 26 15.08 3.62 5.96
N CYS A 27 14.08 2.75 5.73
CA CYS A 27 13.19 2.30 6.80
C CYS A 27 13.95 1.56 7.90
N ILE A 28 14.80 0.59 7.54
CA ILE A 28 15.62 -0.16 8.50
C ILE A 28 16.57 0.78 9.25
N ARG A 29 17.17 1.75 8.55
CA ARG A 29 18.06 2.75 9.16
C ARG A 29 17.32 3.59 10.19
N SER A 30 16.13 4.08 9.88
CA SER A 30 15.29 4.85 10.81
C SER A 30 14.87 4.03 12.03
N LEU A 31 14.46 2.77 11.82
CA LEU A 31 14.13 1.85 12.93
C LEU A 31 15.33 1.66 13.87
N ARG A 32 16.52 1.40 13.32
CA ARG A 32 17.76 1.23 14.12
C ARG A 32 18.19 2.51 14.85
N GLN A 33 17.74 3.66 14.40
CA GLN A 33 18.01 4.96 15.02
C GLN A 33 16.87 5.43 15.92
N GLU A 34 15.85 4.59 16.16
CA GLU A 34 14.68 4.91 16.98
C GLU A 34 13.95 6.18 16.50
N LYS A 35 13.98 6.42 15.19
CA LYS A 35 13.30 7.56 14.56
C LYS A 35 11.88 7.17 14.17
N ASP A 36 10.90 7.77 14.85
CA ASP A 36 9.50 7.64 14.48
C ASP A 36 9.14 8.52 13.27
N GLY A 37 8.05 8.15 12.59
CA GLY A 37 7.51 8.88 11.45
C GLY A 37 6.22 9.62 11.79
N ILE A 38 5.94 9.81 13.08
CA ILE A 38 4.70 10.42 13.57
C ILE A 38 4.89 11.93 13.58
N ALA A 39 4.09 12.63 12.79
CA ALA A 39 4.15 14.08 12.66
C ALA A 39 2.74 14.68 12.68
N PRO A 40 2.60 15.99 12.94
CA PRO A 40 1.32 16.67 12.73
C PRO A 40 0.80 16.44 11.31
N LEU A 41 -0.52 16.26 11.17
CA LEU A 41 -1.17 16.07 9.88
C LEU A 41 -0.92 17.28 8.94
N THR A 42 -0.06 17.11 7.94
CA THR A 42 0.23 18.13 6.91
C THR A 42 -0.20 17.73 5.51
N SER A 43 -0.36 16.43 5.25
CA SER A 43 -0.63 15.85 3.93
C SER A 43 -2.09 15.92 3.48
N LEU A 44 -3.03 16.14 4.41
CA LEU A 44 -4.47 16.24 4.13
C LEU A 44 -5.04 17.58 4.60
N ASP A 45 -5.99 18.10 3.82
CA ASP A 45 -6.83 19.23 4.22
C ASP A 45 -7.92 18.73 5.18
N SER A 46 -7.73 18.94 6.48
CA SER A 46 -8.62 18.44 7.53
C SER A 46 -8.73 19.45 8.69
N ILE A 47 -9.89 19.50 9.34
CA ILE A 47 -10.10 20.30 10.56
C ILE A 47 -9.27 19.78 11.75
N TYR A 48 -8.81 18.53 11.68
CA TYR A 48 -7.93 17.92 12.67
C TYR A 48 -6.45 18.19 12.42
N LYS A 49 -6.14 19.07 11.45
CA LYS A 49 -4.80 19.59 11.23
C LYS A 49 -4.28 20.20 12.53
N ASN A 50 -3.12 19.73 12.98
CA ASN A 50 -2.49 20.06 14.27
C ASN A 50 -3.16 19.49 15.54
N GLN A 51 -4.18 18.63 15.42
CA GLN A 51 -4.80 17.96 16.57
C GLN A 51 -4.53 16.46 16.62
N LEU A 52 -4.41 15.82 15.46
CA LEU A 52 -4.16 14.39 15.35
C LEU A 52 -2.77 14.17 14.73
N PRO A 53 -1.86 13.49 15.45
CA PRO A 53 -0.60 13.05 14.88
C PRO A 53 -0.82 11.87 13.94
N VAL A 54 -0.06 11.81 12.85
CA VAL A 54 -0.17 10.75 11.84
C VAL A 54 1.20 10.31 11.36
N ALA A 55 1.29 9.03 11.00
CA ALA A 55 2.42 8.49 10.26
C ALA A 55 2.05 8.41 8.78
N ALA A 56 2.54 9.34 7.97
CA ALA A 56 2.31 9.37 6.53
C ALA A 56 3.63 9.35 5.76
N VAL A 57 3.65 8.69 4.60
CA VAL A 57 4.79 8.74 3.67
C VAL A 57 5.07 10.19 3.29
N ASN A 58 6.30 10.65 3.52
CA ASN A 58 6.71 12.04 3.30
C ASN A 58 7.18 12.30 1.85
N LEU A 59 6.32 11.99 0.88
CA LEU A 59 6.50 12.32 -0.54
C LEU A 59 5.23 12.96 -1.07
N SER A 60 5.34 14.02 -1.87
CA SER A 60 4.18 14.58 -2.58
C SER A 60 3.68 13.64 -3.68
N ASN A 61 2.48 13.87 -4.18
CA ASN A 61 1.95 13.09 -5.30
C ASN A 61 2.75 13.35 -6.59
N GLU A 62 3.33 14.53 -6.76
CA GLU A 62 4.21 14.89 -7.87
C GLU A 62 5.55 14.15 -7.80
N GLN A 63 6.10 13.99 -6.59
CA GLN A 63 7.30 13.17 -6.38
C GLN A 63 7.00 11.69 -6.68
N LEU A 64 5.90 11.15 -6.17
CA LEU A 64 5.48 9.77 -6.47
C LEU A 64 5.18 9.57 -7.96
N SER A 65 4.55 10.55 -8.61
CA SER A 65 4.32 10.55 -10.06
C SER A 65 5.64 10.50 -10.84
N SER A 66 6.64 11.27 -10.41
CA SER A 66 7.97 11.26 -11.03
C SER A 66 8.69 9.91 -10.86
N ILE A 67 8.54 9.26 -9.70
CA ILE A 67 9.15 7.95 -9.42
C ILE A 67 8.46 6.83 -10.20
N THR A 68 7.13 6.85 -10.25
CA THR A 68 6.33 5.77 -10.83
C THR A 68 6.11 5.93 -12.34
N GLY A 69 6.17 7.16 -12.86
CA GLY A 69 5.74 7.51 -14.21
C GLY A 69 4.22 7.63 -14.37
N GLN A 70 3.45 7.38 -13.30
CA GLN A 70 2.01 7.53 -13.30
C GLN A 70 1.62 9.02 -13.22
N PRO A 71 0.48 9.46 -13.77
CA PRO A 71 -0.02 10.81 -13.56
C PRO A 71 -0.20 11.13 -12.07
N ALA A 72 0.12 12.36 -11.61
CA ALA A 72 -0.11 12.77 -10.22
C ALA A 72 -1.60 12.71 -9.78
N SER A 73 -2.51 12.64 -10.76
CA SER A 73 -3.94 12.41 -10.54
C SER A 73 -4.30 10.96 -10.20
N THR A 74 -3.41 9.99 -10.45
CA THR A 74 -3.56 8.59 -10.03
C THR A 74 -3.67 8.50 -8.51
N SER A 75 -4.42 7.52 -8.00
CA SER A 75 -4.50 7.27 -6.56
C SER A 75 -3.11 7.16 -5.94
N ARG A 76 -2.92 7.84 -4.81
CA ARG A 76 -1.71 7.75 -4.00
C ARG A 76 -1.46 6.32 -3.54
N THR A 77 -2.51 5.56 -3.21
CA THR A 77 -2.41 4.14 -2.81
C THR A 77 -1.74 3.31 -3.90
N ALA A 78 -2.15 3.49 -5.16
CA ALA A 78 -1.56 2.80 -6.31
C ALA A 78 -0.10 3.19 -6.53
N MET A 79 0.24 4.49 -6.49
CA MET A 79 1.62 4.92 -6.67
C MET A 79 2.54 4.38 -5.56
N LEU A 80 2.09 4.37 -4.29
CA LEU A 80 2.85 3.79 -3.18
C LEU A 80 3.08 2.28 -3.37
N ALA A 81 2.06 1.53 -3.79
CA ALA A 81 2.21 0.11 -4.06
C ALA A 81 3.17 -0.17 -5.22
N ILE A 82 3.12 0.63 -6.28
CA ILE A 82 4.06 0.50 -7.41
C ILE A 82 5.51 0.70 -6.92
N VAL A 83 5.78 1.71 -6.10
CA VAL A 83 7.12 1.94 -5.55
C VAL A 83 7.62 0.73 -4.76
N ALA A 84 6.84 0.26 -3.79
CA ALA A 84 7.22 -0.90 -2.98
C ALA A 84 7.37 -2.19 -3.80
N ALA A 85 6.44 -2.44 -4.72
CA ALA A 85 6.46 -3.66 -5.53
C ALA A 85 7.63 -3.68 -6.53
N ARG A 86 7.99 -2.53 -7.12
CA ARG A 86 9.19 -2.38 -7.95
C ARG A 86 10.46 -2.63 -7.15
N GLU A 87 10.55 -2.10 -5.93
CA GLU A 87 11.69 -2.34 -5.06
C GLU A 87 11.82 -3.84 -4.75
N ALA A 88 10.74 -4.50 -4.33
CA ALA A 88 10.71 -5.93 -4.03
C ALA A 88 11.12 -6.79 -5.23
N TRP A 89 10.60 -6.47 -6.41
CA TRP A 89 10.94 -7.19 -7.64
C TRP A 89 12.41 -7.01 -8.02
N LYS A 90 12.93 -5.79 -7.88
CA LYS A 90 14.34 -5.49 -8.16
C LYS A 90 15.27 -6.19 -7.17
N ASP A 91 14.95 -6.16 -5.88
CA ASP A 91 15.74 -6.79 -4.81
C ASP A 91 15.80 -8.31 -4.98
N ALA A 92 14.70 -8.93 -5.46
CA ALA A 92 14.66 -10.36 -5.77
C ALA A 92 15.64 -10.79 -6.89
N GLY A 93 16.12 -9.86 -7.71
CA GLY A 93 17.12 -10.14 -8.74
C GLY A 93 16.64 -11.06 -9.88
N ILE A 94 15.32 -11.24 -10.04
CA ILE A 94 14.71 -12.12 -11.03
C ILE A 94 14.79 -11.47 -12.42
N ARG A 95 15.55 -12.08 -13.33
CA ARG A 95 15.77 -11.56 -14.70
C ARG A 95 14.80 -12.14 -15.74
N GLU A 96 14.45 -13.41 -15.60
CA GLU A 96 13.65 -14.15 -16.60
C GLU A 96 12.23 -14.38 -16.09
N ARG A 97 11.44 -13.30 -15.96
CA ARG A 97 10.05 -13.38 -15.47
C ARG A 97 9.20 -14.39 -16.26
N ASN A 98 9.31 -14.36 -17.59
CA ASN A 98 8.43 -15.14 -18.47
C ASN A 98 8.66 -16.66 -18.38
N ALA A 99 9.70 -17.11 -17.70
CA ALA A 99 9.95 -18.52 -17.43
C ALA A 99 9.26 -19.02 -16.14
N LEU A 100 8.68 -18.12 -15.33
CA LEU A 100 8.14 -18.40 -14.00
C LEU A 100 6.65 -18.00 -13.96
N LYS A 101 5.79 -18.89 -13.45
CA LYS A 101 4.41 -18.54 -13.13
C LYS A 101 4.41 -17.51 -12.01
N THR A 102 4.17 -16.25 -12.35
CA THR A 102 4.35 -15.13 -11.45
C THR A 102 3.00 -14.58 -11.02
N GLY A 103 2.78 -14.50 -9.70
CA GLY A 103 1.56 -13.92 -9.14
C GLY A 103 1.78 -12.57 -8.47
N LEU A 104 0.73 -11.76 -8.44
CA LEU A 104 0.57 -10.62 -7.55
C LEU A 104 -0.62 -10.87 -6.62
N ILE A 105 -0.34 -10.97 -5.32
CA ILE A 105 -1.35 -11.02 -4.28
C ILE A 105 -1.22 -9.74 -3.46
N SER A 106 -1.93 -8.70 -3.91
CA SER A 106 -1.91 -7.41 -3.24
C SER A 106 -3.03 -7.32 -2.21
N SER A 107 -2.91 -6.37 -1.29
CA SER A 107 -3.96 -6.05 -0.35
C SER A 107 -4.03 -4.55 -0.07
N ASN A 108 -5.25 -4.07 0.12
CA ASN A 108 -5.53 -2.71 0.57
C ASN A 108 -6.96 -2.66 1.09
N SER A 109 -7.27 -1.63 1.89
CA SER A 109 -8.60 -1.43 2.47
C SER A 109 -9.25 -0.14 2.00
N VAL A 110 -8.49 0.75 1.36
CA VAL A 110 -8.96 2.08 0.97
C VAL A 110 -9.07 2.31 -0.53
N GLY A 111 -8.50 1.43 -1.37
CA GLY A 111 -8.44 1.65 -2.81
C GLY A 111 -8.00 3.07 -3.17
N GLY A 112 -8.74 3.71 -4.07
CA GLY A 112 -8.55 5.10 -4.49
C GLY A 112 -9.34 6.13 -3.70
N MET A 113 -9.60 5.87 -2.41
CA MET A 113 -10.38 6.77 -1.57
C MET A 113 -9.77 8.17 -1.48
N ASP A 114 -8.44 8.31 -1.59
CA ASP A 114 -7.73 9.60 -1.60
C ASP A 114 -8.19 10.54 -2.73
N LYS A 115 -8.67 9.98 -3.85
CA LYS A 115 -9.26 10.72 -4.96
C LYS A 115 -10.78 10.80 -4.82
N THR A 116 -11.42 9.69 -4.44
CA THR A 116 -12.89 9.60 -4.32
C THR A 116 -13.46 10.62 -3.34
N GLU A 117 -12.76 10.92 -2.24
CA GLU A 117 -13.22 11.93 -1.29
C GLU A 117 -13.28 13.36 -1.87
N ASN A 118 -12.60 13.65 -2.99
CA ASN A 118 -12.72 14.93 -3.70
C ASN A 118 -13.97 14.98 -4.58
N PHE A 119 -14.35 13.83 -5.17
CA PHE A 119 -15.59 13.68 -5.93
C PHE A 119 -16.79 14.05 -5.06
N TYR A 120 -16.89 13.42 -3.89
CA TYR A 120 -18.01 13.62 -2.98
C TYR A 120 -18.12 15.06 -2.47
N LYS A 121 -16.99 15.72 -2.18
CA LYS A 121 -16.99 17.13 -1.75
C LYS A 121 -17.68 18.03 -2.78
N SER A 122 -17.41 17.84 -4.06
CA SER A 122 -18.02 18.63 -5.14
C SER A 122 -19.46 18.18 -5.44
N PHE A 123 -19.70 16.87 -5.45
CA PHE A 123 -21.01 16.27 -5.72
C PHE A 123 -22.07 16.66 -4.67
N LEU A 124 -21.74 16.61 -3.37
CA LEU A 124 -22.68 16.96 -2.30
C LEU A 124 -23.07 18.45 -2.31
N GLN A 125 -22.21 19.33 -2.85
CA GLN A 125 -22.55 20.73 -3.06
C GLN A 125 -23.46 20.92 -4.28
N ASN A 126 -23.24 20.12 -5.32
CA ASN A 126 -24.03 20.11 -6.55
C ASN A 126 -23.77 18.81 -7.31
N GLU A 127 -24.81 18.02 -7.55
CA GLU A 127 -24.71 16.69 -8.17
C GLU A 127 -24.04 16.71 -9.56
N LYS A 128 -24.04 17.86 -10.24
CA LYS A 128 -23.41 18.05 -11.56
C LYS A 128 -21.92 18.40 -11.50
N LYS A 129 -21.33 18.59 -10.31
CA LYS A 129 -19.93 19.02 -10.14
C LYS A 129 -18.96 17.90 -9.79
N GLY A 130 -19.45 16.71 -9.44
CA GLY A 130 -18.60 15.54 -9.21
C GLY A 130 -17.87 15.11 -10.49
N ARG A 131 -16.57 14.85 -10.42
CA ARG A 131 -15.76 14.44 -11.58
C ARG A 131 -15.53 12.94 -11.57
N LEU A 132 -16.18 12.21 -12.48
CA LEU A 132 -16.09 10.74 -12.54
C LEU A 132 -14.65 10.19 -12.60
N ARG A 133 -13.70 10.95 -13.16
CA ARG A 133 -12.29 10.57 -13.15
C ARG A 133 -11.69 10.35 -11.75
N GLU A 134 -12.25 10.98 -10.72
CA GLU A 134 -11.79 10.88 -9.34
C GLU A 134 -12.24 9.59 -8.65
N VAL A 135 -13.14 8.82 -9.26
CA VAL A 135 -13.61 7.53 -8.76
C VAL A 135 -13.11 6.35 -9.59
N VAL A 136 -12.31 6.58 -10.63
CA VAL A 136 -11.80 5.52 -11.54
C VAL A 136 -10.94 4.48 -10.80
N ASN A 137 -10.20 4.90 -9.77
CA ASN A 137 -9.38 3.99 -8.97
C ASN A 137 -10.05 3.60 -7.64
N HIS A 138 -11.37 3.80 -7.46
CA HIS A 138 -12.03 3.61 -6.18
C HIS A 138 -11.83 2.21 -5.60
N GLU A 139 -12.02 1.19 -6.45
CA GLU A 139 -11.98 -0.20 -6.04
C GLU A 139 -10.57 -0.66 -5.64
N CYS A 140 -10.49 -1.48 -4.59
CA CYS A 140 -9.22 -2.07 -4.14
C CYS A 140 -8.57 -2.93 -5.25
N GLY A 141 -9.40 -3.59 -6.07
CA GLY A 141 -8.96 -4.39 -7.21
C GLY A 141 -8.22 -3.57 -8.27
N THR A 142 -8.68 -2.34 -8.55
CA THR A 142 -8.03 -1.47 -9.52
C THR A 142 -6.61 -1.09 -9.09
N VAL A 143 -6.37 -0.85 -7.79
CA VAL A 143 -5.02 -0.62 -7.27
C VAL A 143 -4.11 -1.81 -7.56
N THR A 144 -4.61 -3.03 -7.35
CA THR A 144 -3.88 -4.27 -7.62
C THR A 144 -3.59 -4.46 -9.12
N GLU A 145 -4.58 -4.21 -9.98
CA GLU A 145 -4.43 -4.28 -11.43
C GLU A 145 -3.36 -3.31 -11.93
N MET A 146 -3.35 -2.06 -11.42
CA MET A 146 -2.33 -1.07 -11.79
C MET A 146 -0.91 -1.52 -11.44
N VAL A 147 -0.73 -2.19 -10.30
CA VAL A 147 0.59 -2.73 -9.88
C VAL A 147 0.96 -3.94 -10.75
N ALA A 148 -0.01 -4.79 -11.08
CA ALA A 148 0.19 -5.94 -11.96
C ALA A 148 0.64 -5.48 -13.35
N ASP A 149 -0.05 -4.49 -13.93
CA ASP A 149 0.28 -3.90 -15.23
C ASP A 149 1.67 -3.25 -15.23
N ASP A 150 1.99 -2.51 -14.16
CA ASP A 150 3.29 -1.86 -14.00
C ASP A 150 4.46 -2.86 -14.02
N LEU A 151 4.25 -4.02 -13.38
CA LEU A 151 5.23 -5.10 -13.33
C LEU A 151 5.08 -6.13 -14.44
N GLY A 152 4.08 -5.97 -15.32
CA GLY A 152 3.68 -6.89 -16.39
C GLY A 152 3.35 -8.31 -15.91
N ILE A 153 2.73 -8.45 -14.74
CA ILE A 153 2.33 -9.73 -14.14
C ILE A 153 0.88 -10.04 -14.55
N HIS A 154 0.68 -11.18 -15.21
CA HIS A 154 -0.65 -11.56 -15.73
C HIS A 154 -1.08 -12.99 -15.38
N ASP A 155 -0.20 -13.85 -14.85
CA ASP A 155 -0.54 -15.26 -14.59
C ASP A 155 -1.55 -15.43 -13.45
N TYR A 156 -1.38 -14.65 -12.38
CA TYR A 156 -2.31 -14.65 -11.25
C TYR A 156 -2.33 -13.29 -10.56
N VAL A 157 -3.50 -12.66 -10.49
CA VAL A 157 -3.69 -11.37 -9.83
C VAL A 157 -4.87 -11.49 -8.88
N SER A 158 -4.65 -11.16 -7.61
CA SER A 158 -5.68 -11.21 -6.58
C SER A 158 -5.54 -10.09 -5.58
N THR A 159 -6.68 -9.60 -5.09
CA THR A 159 -6.78 -8.59 -4.05
C THR A 159 -7.41 -9.20 -2.80
N ILE A 160 -6.72 -9.10 -1.67
CA ILE A 160 -7.27 -9.50 -0.37
C ILE A 160 -7.55 -8.24 0.45
N SER A 161 -8.74 -8.17 1.05
CA SER A 161 -9.09 -7.10 1.99
C SER A 161 -9.78 -7.70 3.21
N THR A 162 -9.05 -7.72 4.32
CA THR A 162 -9.48 -8.16 5.65
C THR A 162 -9.05 -7.13 6.71
N ALA A 163 -9.16 -5.84 6.36
CA ALA A 163 -8.75 -4.70 7.17
C ALA A 163 -7.27 -4.79 7.63
N CYS A 164 -7.00 -4.61 8.92
CA CYS A 164 -5.64 -4.59 9.48
C CYS A 164 -4.84 -5.89 9.25
N SER A 165 -5.52 -7.01 8.97
CA SER A 165 -4.88 -8.31 8.72
C SER A 165 -4.55 -8.57 7.24
N SER A 166 -4.93 -7.67 6.33
CA SER A 166 -4.89 -7.94 4.89
C SER A 166 -3.49 -8.27 4.36
N GLY A 167 -2.47 -7.52 4.80
CA GLY A 167 -1.09 -7.75 4.37
C GLY A 167 -0.51 -9.08 4.84
N ALA A 168 -0.88 -9.55 6.04
CA ALA A 168 -0.48 -10.87 6.51
C ALA A 168 -1.19 -11.98 5.72
N ASN A 169 -2.49 -11.80 5.46
CA ASN A 169 -3.28 -12.77 4.69
C ASN A 169 -2.82 -12.87 3.22
N SER A 170 -2.38 -11.78 2.61
CA SER A 170 -1.81 -11.83 1.25
C SER A 170 -0.52 -12.63 1.20
N ILE A 171 0.38 -12.44 2.17
CA ILE A 171 1.62 -13.22 2.30
C ILE A 171 1.30 -14.71 2.54
N PHE A 172 0.38 -15.03 3.45
CA PHE A 172 -0.01 -16.42 3.72
C PHE A 172 -0.63 -17.10 2.50
N PHE A 173 -1.47 -16.38 1.76
CA PHE A 173 -2.11 -16.92 0.57
C PHE A 173 -1.09 -17.16 -0.55
N ALA A 174 -0.20 -16.20 -0.81
CA ALA A 174 0.89 -16.36 -1.78
C ALA A 174 1.81 -17.54 -1.43
N ALA A 175 2.20 -17.68 -0.16
CA ALA A 175 3.01 -18.80 0.30
C ALA A 175 2.31 -20.14 0.07
N ARG A 176 0.99 -20.24 0.26
CA ARG A 176 0.22 -21.45 -0.05
C ARG A 176 0.22 -21.75 -1.55
N LEU A 177 0.03 -20.73 -2.40
CA LEU A 177 0.05 -20.92 -3.86
C LEU A 177 1.40 -21.45 -4.34
N ILE A 178 2.51 -20.90 -3.84
CA ILE A 178 3.86 -21.39 -4.17
C ILE A 178 4.07 -22.80 -3.62
N LYS A 179 3.73 -23.04 -2.35
CA LYS A 179 3.90 -24.36 -1.69
C LYS A 179 3.18 -25.48 -2.44
N HIS A 180 2.04 -25.19 -3.06
CA HIS A 180 1.24 -26.16 -3.82
C HIS A 180 1.53 -26.15 -5.33
N GLY A 181 2.52 -25.39 -5.81
CA GLY A 181 2.94 -25.40 -7.21
C GLY A 181 2.01 -24.66 -8.17
N PHE A 182 1.11 -23.80 -7.66
CA PHE A 182 0.28 -22.93 -8.50
C PHE A 182 1.10 -21.78 -9.08
N LEU A 183 2.06 -21.28 -8.31
CA LEU A 183 2.98 -20.20 -8.68
C LEU A 183 4.42 -20.62 -8.39
N ASP A 184 5.35 -20.10 -9.19
CA ASP A 184 6.78 -20.25 -8.95
C ASP A 184 7.30 -19.07 -8.13
N VAL A 185 6.76 -17.87 -8.40
CA VAL A 185 7.11 -16.61 -7.73
C VAL A 185 5.83 -15.83 -7.44
N ALA A 186 5.79 -15.13 -6.32
CA ALA A 186 4.71 -14.21 -6.02
C ALA A 186 5.23 -12.94 -5.34
N ILE A 187 4.68 -11.81 -5.75
CA ILE A 187 4.76 -10.57 -4.97
C ILE A 187 3.53 -10.55 -4.07
N ALA A 188 3.76 -10.39 -2.76
CA ALA A 188 2.70 -10.35 -1.78
C ALA A 188 2.96 -9.27 -0.73
N GLY A 189 1.91 -8.53 -0.37
CA GLY A 189 2.01 -7.46 0.61
C GLY A 189 0.73 -6.65 0.69
N GLY A 190 0.84 -5.43 1.17
CA GLY A 190 -0.29 -4.51 1.25
C GLY A 190 0.12 -3.04 1.23
N VAL A 191 -0.84 -2.19 0.92
CA VAL A 191 -0.69 -0.74 0.86
C VAL A 191 -1.97 -0.09 1.37
N ASP A 192 -1.87 1.07 2.01
CA ASP A 192 -2.99 2.00 2.16
C ASP A 192 -2.41 3.42 2.18
N ALA A 193 -3.03 4.35 1.45
CA ALA A 193 -2.75 5.77 1.64
C ALA A 193 -3.58 6.33 2.80
N LEU A 194 -3.01 7.28 3.54
CA LEU A 194 -3.78 8.05 4.51
C LEU A 194 -4.81 8.93 3.77
N THR A 195 -6.08 8.86 4.17
CA THR A 195 -7.19 9.61 3.56
C THR A 195 -8.02 10.34 4.61
N ARG A 196 -8.79 11.36 4.19
CA ARG A 196 -9.70 12.05 5.11
C ARG A 196 -10.81 11.11 5.56
N PHE A 197 -11.30 10.26 4.65
CA PHE A 197 -12.32 9.26 4.97
C PHE A 197 -11.90 8.35 6.12
N THR A 198 -10.72 7.73 6.03
CA THR A 198 -10.21 6.84 7.09
C THR A 198 -9.96 7.60 8.39
N LEU A 199 -9.26 8.74 8.32
CA LEU A 199 -8.98 9.56 9.50
C LEU A 199 -10.26 9.96 10.26
N ASN A 200 -11.27 10.48 9.53
CA ASN A 200 -12.52 10.91 10.14
C ASN A 200 -13.35 9.74 10.68
N GLY A 201 -13.34 8.60 9.97
CA GLY A 201 -14.02 7.38 10.40
C GLY A 201 -13.45 6.85 11.72
N PHE A 202 -12.12 6.65 11.78
CA PHE A 202 -11.44 6.21 12.99
C PHE A 202 -11.58 7.21 14.14
N ASN A 203 -11.55 8.52 13.86
CA ASN A 203 -11.77 9.55 14.89
C ASN A 203 -13.19 9.49 15.47
N THR A 204 -14.20 9.25 14.62
CA THR A 204 -15.60 9.13 15.07
C THR A 204 -15.81 7.91 15.96
N LEU A 205 -15.07 6.84 15.69
CA LEU A 205 -15.06 5.63 16.52
C LEU A 205 -14.29 5.79 17.84
N GLN A 206 -13.66 6.95 18.08
CA GLN A 206 -12.85 7.25 19.28
C GLN A 206 -11.70 6.26 19.51
N ILE A 207 -11.10 5.79 18.41
CA ILE A 207 -9.97 4.84 18.44
C ILE A 207 -8.69 5.46 17.86
N LEU A 208 -8.61 6.79 17.88
CA LEU A 208 -7.40 7.55 17.60
C LEU A 208 -6.93 8.26 18.86
N ASP A 209 -5.61 8.32 19.02
CA ASP A 209 -4.97 9.10 20.08
C ASP A 209 -4.64 10.52 19.58
N ARG A 210 -4.60 11.48 20.52
CA ARG A 210 -4.15 12.86 20.27
C ARG A 210 -2.64 13.00 20.50
N ASP A 211 -2.04 12.06 21.21
CA ASP A 211 -0.62 11.93 21.44
C ASP A 211 0.00 10.84 20.56
N LYS A 212 1.31 10.62 20.71
CA LYS A 212 2.00 9.57 19.96
C LYS A 212 1.54 8.20 20.44
N CYS A 213 1.46 7.25 19.51
CA CYS A 213 1.17 5.86 19.85
C CYS A 213 2.27 5.27 20.74
N THR A 214 1.89 4.80 21.93
CA THR A 214 2.76 4.19 22.95
C THR A 214 2.25 2.79 23.31
N PRO A 215 2.45 1.77 22.43
CA PRO A 215 1.93 0.43 22.68
C PRO A 215 2.43 -0.14 24.01
N MET A 216 1.50 -0.68 24.81
CA MET A 216 1.76 -1.28 26.14
C MET A 216 2.23 -0.30 27.22
N ASP A 217 2.16 1.02 26.97
CA ASP A 217 2.48 2.02 27.98
C ASP A 217 1.38 2.10 29.05
N GLU A 218 1.78 2.37 30.29
CA GLU A 218 0.89 2.45 31.44
C GLU A 218 0.35 3.88 31.68
N HIS A 219 0.88 4.88 30.96
CA HIS A 219 0.65 6.30 31.20
C HIS A 219 0.08 7.03 29.98
#